data_AF-A0A521X6T4-F1
#
_entry.id   AF-A0A521X6T4-F1
#
_cell.length_a   1.000
_cell.length_b   1.000
_cell.length_c   1.000
_cell.angle_alpha   90.00
_cell.angle_beta   90.00
_cell.angle_gamma   90.00
#
_symmetry.space_group_name_H-M   'P 1'
#
loop_
_entity.id
_entity.type
_entity.pdbx_description
1 polymer ?
#
loop_
_entity_poly.entity_id
_entity_poly.type
_entity_poly.pdbx_seq_one_letter_code
_entity_poly.pdbx_strand_id
1 'polypeptide(L)'
;MTACRIWPYDESITLSAFLIGSSHAEGNPELLIGMIDNKKNQLLARYNEAQGNAFAPVIDADKDHFRIDTARYDLAPGVRAFGIDVFKGDQDDPYCGAETIGHTRHLYVKRGNEIAALFSQGLTMSYRTRIKGNAKCRNGKPTITKGVVFEDIKLTITMSKNTSDGYADLIITGVSTYSDGTPSPRKPFYSEMKYSHHYIGNKDHGTYANSPNGDLNSLIRAWRGDVKS
;
A
#
# COMPACT_ATOMS: atom_id res chain seq x y z
N MET A 1 17.41 5.39 3.16
CA MET A 1 16.47 4.54 3.94
C MET A 1 16.48 3.12 3.40
N THR A 2 16.35 2.10 4.27
CA THR A 2 16.37 0.68 3.88
C THR A 2 15.34 -0.13 4.68
N ALA A 3 14.82 -1.21 4.09
CA ALA A 3 14.07 -2.24 4.80
C ALA A 3 14.46 -3.62 4.28
N CYS A 4 14.62 -4.60 5.17
CA CYS A 4 14.92 -5.98 4.81
C CYS A 4 13.95 -6.93 5.50
N ARG A 5 13.58 -8.02 4.82
CA ARG A 5 12.71 -9.05 5.38
C ARG A 5 13.01 -10.41 4.78
N ILE A 6 13.06 -11.44 5.62
CA ILE A 6 13.20 -12.83 5.18
C ILE A 6 11.94 -13.24 4.40
N TRP A 7 12.14 -13.95 3.29
CA TRP A 7 11.05 -14.52 2.53
C TRP A 7 10.43 -15.70 3.30
N PRO A 8 9.13 -15.66 3.64
CA PRO A 8 8.57 -16.63 4.59
C PRO A 8 8.48 -18.09 4.11
N TYR A 9 8.80 -18.39 2.84
CA TYR A 9 8.75 -19.75 2.27
C TYR A 9 10.12 -20.35 2.04
N ASP A 10 11.15 -19.50 2.02
CA ASP A 10 12.53 -19.91 1.85
C ASP A 10 13.39 -18.92 2.64
N GLU A 11 13.81 -19.34 3.82
CA GLU A 11 14.62 -18.51 4.72
C GLU A 11 16.00 -18.21 4.14
N SER A 12 16.43 -18.91 3.08
CA SER A 12 17.64 -18.53 2.34
C SER A 12 17.45 -17.26 1.53
N ILE A 13 16.21 -16.82 1.29
CA ILE A 13 15.90 -15.65 0.48
C ILE A 13 15.58 -14.43 1.36
N THR A 14 16.23 -13.31 1.05
CA THR A 14 15.93 -11.99 1.65
C THR A 14 15.35 -11.07 0.59
N LEU A 15 14.28 -10.37 0.96
CA LEU A 15 13.82 -9.16 0.27
C LEU A 15 14.49 -7.95 0.90
N SER A 16 15.07 -7.10 0.07
CA SER A 16 15.69 -5.85 0.50
C SER A 16 15.18 -4.70 -0.36
N ALA A 17 14.76 -3.61 0.27
CA ALA A 17 14.28 -2.41 -0.39
C ALA A 17 15.11 -1.20 0.08
N PHE A 18 15.52 -0.35 -0.86
CA PHE A 18 16.39 0.79 -0.63
C PHE A 18 15.89 1.99 -1.41
N LEU A 19 15.99 3.17 -0.80
CA LEU A 19 15.99 4.42 -1.56
C LEU A 19 17.44 4.80 -1.87
N ILE A 20 17.70 5.06 -3.14
CA ILE A 20 18.98 5.60 -3.60
C ILE A 20 18.74 7.05 -4.04
N GLY A 21 19.59 7.97 -3.56
CA GLY A 21 19.52 9.36 -3.99
C GLY A 21 19.72 9.44 -5.51
N SER A 22 18.88 10.22 -6.19
CA SER A 22 19.03 10.39 -7.62
C SER A 22 20.37 11.05 -7.94
N SER A 23 21.03 10.63 -9.02
CA SER A 23 22.23 11.33 -9.53
C SER A 23 21.92 12.71 -10.12
N HIS A 24 20.66 13.13 -10.16
CA HIS A 24 20.20 14.42 -10.64
C HIS A 24 19.96 15.37 -9.46
N ALA A 25 20.42 16.62 -9.56
CA ALA A 25 20.38 17.62 -8.50
C ALA A 25 18.97 17.98 -7.98
N GLU A 26 17.92 17.53 -8.67
CA GLU A 26 16.50 17.77 -8.35
C GLU A 26 15.65 16.48 -8.40
N GLY A 27 16.26 15.29 -8.50
CA GLY A 27 15.51 14.05 -8.66
C GLY A 27 14.95 13.53 -7.33
N ASN A 28 13.74 12.97 -7.39
CA ASN A 28 13.21 12.18 -6.28
C ASN A 28 14.10 10.94 -6.06
N PRO A 29 14.29 10.49 -4.82
CA PRO A 29 15.02 9.27 -4.54
C PRO A 29 14.32 8.08 -5.22
N GLU A 30 15.11 7.16 -5.78
CA GLU A 30 14.62 6.02 -6.54
C GLU A 30 14.48 4.78 -5.65
N LEU A 31 13.36 4.09 -5.76
CA LEU A 31 13.14 2.81 -5.09
C LEU A 31 13.81 1.65 -5.85
N LEU A 32 14.73 0.97 -5.18
CA LEU A 32 15.26 -0.33 -5.58
C LEU A 32 14.74 -1.44 -4.68
N ILE A 33 14.37 -2.56 -5.27
CA ILE A 33 14.03 -3.78 -4.54
C ILE A 33 14.86 -4.92 -5.09
N GLY A 34 15.45 -5.73 -4.21
CA GLY A 34 16.19 -6.94 -4.54
C GLY A 34 15.62 -8.14 -3.81
N MET A 35 15.51 -9.26 -4.53
CA MET A 35 15.26 -10.58 -3.94
C MET A 35 16.55 -11.40 -4.08
N ILE A 36 17.14 -11.79 -2.97
CA ILE A 36 18.52 -12.30 -2.90
C ILE A 36 18.52 -13.69 -2.26
N ASP A 37 19.11 -14.69 -2.92
CA ASP A 37 19.43 -15.99 -2.33
C ASP A 37 20.77 -15.88 -1.59
N ASN A 38 20.71 -15.81 -0.26
CA ASN A 38 21.88 -15.65 0.60
C ASN A 38 22.76 -16.90 0.64
N LYS A 39 22.20 -18.09 0.34
CA LYS A 39 22.98 -19.33 0.31
C LYS A 39 23.89 -19.39 -0.92
N LYS A 40 23.40 -18.87 -2.05
CA LYS A 40 24.14 -18.85 -3.33
C LYS A 40 24.82 -17.51 -3.61
N ASN A 41 24.62 -16.50 -2.76
CA ASN A 41 25.03 -15.11 -2.99
C ASN A 41 24.55 -14.59 -4.36
N GLN A 42 23.29 -14.87 -4.70
CA GLN A 42 22.73 -14.59 -6.02
C GLN A 42 21.55 -13.63 -5.93
N LEU A 43 21.56 -12.59 -6.76
CA LEU A 43 20.39 -11.76 -7.01
C LEU A 43 19.39 -12.55 -7.87
N LEU A 44 18.26 -12.93 -7.28
CA LEU A 44 17.20 -13.68 -7.96
C LEU A 44 16.32 -12.79 -8.84
N ALA A 45 16.03 -11.59 -8.37
CA ALA A 45 15.26 -10.60 -9.12
C ALA A 45 15.44 -9.18 -8.57
N ARG A 46 15.16 -8.17 -9.41
CA ARG A 46 15.21 -6.76 -8.99
C ARG A 46 14.09 -5.90 -9.56
N TYR A 47 13.70 -4.88 -8.81
CA TYR A 47 12.93 -3.73 -9.25
C TYR A 47 13.86 -2.51 -9.28
N ASN A 48 13.78 -1.72 -10.35
CA ASN A 48 14.43 -0.42 -10.44
C ASN A 48 13.46 0.61 -11.05
N GLU A 49 13.14 1.65 -10.28
CA GLU A 49 12.26 2.74 -10.69
C GLU A 49 12.76 3.49 -11.93
N ALA A 50 14.07 3.77 -12.03
CA ALA A 50 14.68 4.48 -13.15
C ALA A 50 14.51 3.79 -14.51
N GLN A 51 14.16 2.50 -14.53
CA GLN A 51 13.93 1.75 -15.77
C GLN A 51 12.51 1.94 -16.34
N GLY A 52 11.85 3.06 -15.98
CA GLY A 52 10.58 3.48 -16.59
C GLY A 52 9.34 2.80 -16.00
N ASN A 53 9.42 2.31 -14.76
CA ASN A 53 8.26 1.72 -14.09
C ASN A 53 7.43 2.84 -13.45
N ALA A 54 6.40 3.32 -14.16
CA ALA A 54 5.52 4.43 -13.76
C ALA A 54 4.67 4.17 -12.49
N PHE A 55 4.94 3.09 -11.76
CA PHE A 55 4.15 2.58 -10.64
C PHE A 55 4.90 2.65 -9.30
N ALA A 56 6.04 3.34 -9.29
CA ALA A 56 6.78 3.60 -8.07
C ALA A 56 6.02 4.54 -7.13
N PRO A 57 6.04 4.29 -5.81
CA PRO A 57 5.58 5.28 -4.84
C PRO A 57 6.46 6.53 -4.88
N VAL A 58 5.84 7.71 -4.77
CA VAL A 58 6.57 8.93 -4.45
C VAL A 58 6.96 8.87 -2.97
N ILE A 59 8.25 8.87 -2.66
CA ILE A 59 8.76 8.82 -1.28
C ILE A 59 9.69 10.00 -1.02
N ASP A 60 9.39 10.80 0.01
CA ASP A 60 10.29 11.83 0.54
C ASP A 60 11.24 11.17 1.53
N ALA A 61 12.53 11.05 1.17
CA ALA A 61 13.52 10.35 2.00
C ALA A 61 13.77 11.01 3.37
N ASP A 62 13.42 12.29 3.55
CA ASP A 62 13.64 13.02 4.80
C ASP A 62 12.48 12.86 5.78
N LYS A 63 11.28 12.50 5.29
CA LYS A 63 10.05 12.44 6.10
C LYS A 63 9.41 11.07 6.13
N ASP A 64 9.41 10.37 5.01
CA ASP A 64 8.66 9.14 4.84
C ASP A 64 9.45 7.93 5.33
N HIS A 65 8.73 6.88 5.69
CA HIS A 65 9.33 5.59 5.93
C HIS A 65 8.62 4.45 5.22
N PHE A 66 9.30 3.33 4.99
CA PHE A 66 8.67 2.15 4.43
C PHE A 66 9.08 0.86 5.14
N ARG A 67 8.24 -0.17 4.97
CA ARG A 67 8.54 -1.55 5.40
C ARG A 67 8.10 -2.53 4.33
N ILE A 68 8.62 -3.76 4.44
CA ILE A 68 8.22 -4.87 3.59
C ILE A 68 7.11 -5.66 4.30
N ASP A 69 6.01 -5.90 3.60
CA ASP A 69 4.90 -6.75 4.03
C ASP A 69 4.94 -8.10 3.28
N THR A 70 5.01 -9.20 4.02
CA THR A 70 5.12 -10.56 3.45
C THR A 70 3.91 -11.42 3.80
N ALA A 71 2.73 -10.82 3.90
CA ALA A 71 1.48 -11.55 4.11
C ALA A 71 1.23 -12.56 2.96
N ARG A 72 0.22 -13.42 3.14
CA ARG A 72 -0.06 -14.53 2.21
C ARG A 72 -0.76 -14.05 0.94
N TYR A 73 0.00 -13.43 0.03
CA TYR A 73 -0.46 -13.02 -1.30
C TYR A 73 -0.14 -14.08 -2.36
N ASP A 74 -0.67 -15.29 -2.17
CA ASP A 74 -0.57 -16.37 -3.16
C ASP A 74 -1.43 -16.06 -4.36
N LEU A 75 -0.79 -15.67 -5.46
CA LEU A 75 -1.52 -15.32 -6.67
C LEU A 75 -1.74 -16.55 -7.54
N ALA A 76 -0.77 -17.44 -7.63
CA ALA A 76 -0.87 -18.70 -8.36
C ALA A 76 0.11 -19.72 -7.75
N PRO A 77 0.05 -21.01 -8.10
CA PRO A 77 1.06 -21.98 -7.66
C PRO A 77 2.49 -21.52 -7.95
N GLY A 78 3.29 -21.33 -6.90
CA GLY A 78 4.66 -20.82 -7.02
C GLY A 78 4.79 -19.32 -7.32
N VAL A 79 3.69 -18.59 -7.43
CA VAL A 79 3.66 -17.14 -7.68
C VAL A 79 3.07 -16.43 -6.48
N ARG A 80 3.90 -15.64 -5.79
CA ARG A 80 3.50 -14.89 -4.60
C ARG A 80 4.00 -13.46 -4.65
N ALA A 81 3.11 -12.55 -4.25
CA ALA A 81 3.46 -11.15 -4.10
C ALA A 81 3.96 -10.79 -2.70
N PHE A 82 4.53 -9.60 -2.59
CA PHE A 82 4.84 -8.92 -1.34
C PHE A 82 4.48 -7.45 -1.44
N GLY A 83 4.29 -6.80 -0.29
CA GLY A 83 3.99 -5.38 -0.19
C GLY A 83 5.21 -4.53 0.15
N ILE A 84 5.26 -3.32 -0.39
CA ILE A 84 5.98 -2.19 0.19
C ILE A 84 4.92 -1.25 0.78
N ASP A 85 4.92 -1.13 2.10
CA ASP A 85 4.08 -0.17 2.81
C ASP A 85 4.85 1.13 2.96
N VAL A 86 4.30 2.23 2.44
CA VAL A 86 4.87 3.58 2.56
C VAL A 86 4.04 4.40 3.54
N PHE A 87 4.71 4.98 4.53
CA PHE A 87 4.15 5.82 5.58
C PHE A 87 4.61 7.25 5.37
N LYS A 88 3.66 8.18 5.30
CA LYS A 88 3.94 9.61 5.16
C LYS A 88 4.19 10.24 6.53
N GLY A 89 5.37 10.80 6.73
CA GLY A 89 5.78 11.31 8.05
C GLY A 89 5.11 12.60 8.51
N ASP A 90 4.43 13.32 7.61
CA ASP A 90 3.73 14.57 7.90
C ASP A 90 2.27 14.36 8.38
N GLN A 91 1.79 13.12 8.44
CA GLN A 91 0.40 12.77 8.74
C GLN A 91 0.13 12.39 10.20
N ASP A 92 1.13 12.47 11.09
CA ASP A 92 1.11 11.78 12.38
C ASP A 92 0.20 12.37 13.46
N ASP A 93 -0.28 13.62 13.32
CA ASP A 93 -1.20 14.22 14.32
C ASP A 93 -2.66 14.29 13.84
N PRO A 94 -3.52 13.35 14.27
CA PRO A 94 -4.91 13.33 13.84
C PRO A 94 -5.77 14.45 14.46
N TYR A 95 -5.29 15.16 15.48
CA TYR A 95 -6.06 16.22 16.12
C TYR A 95 -5.96 17.55 15.39
N CYS A 96 -4.81 17.82 14.76
CA CYS A 96 -4.59 19.07 14.04
C CYS A 96 -5.06 19.05 12.58
N GLY A 97 -5.26 17.86 12.02
CA GLY A 97 -5.95 17.63 10.75
C GLY A 97 -7.42 17.22 10.93
N ALA A 98 -8.21 17.31 9.86
CA ALA A 98 -9.55 16.71 9.82
C ALA A 98 -9.50 15.22 9.42
N GLU A 99 -8.45 14.82 8.71
CA GLU A 99 -8.22 13.49 8.20
C GLU A 99 -6.72 13.18 8.21
N THR A 100 -6.40 11.94 8.59
CA THR A 100 -5.07 11.34 8.51
C THR A 100 -5.16 10.10 7.64
N ILE A 101 -4.28 10.01 6.66
CA ILE A 101 -4.10 8.82 5.84
C ILE A 101 -2.99 7.96 6.46
N GLY A 102 -3.22 6.66 6.58
CA GLY A 102 -2.19 5.73 7.04
C GLY A 102 -1.20 5.36 5.94
N HIS A 103 -0.71 4.11 5.97
CA HIS A 103 0.21 3.66 4.94
C HIS A 103 -0.49 3.36 3.61
N THR A 104 0.24 3.55 2.53
CA THR A 104 -0.13 3.07 1.20
C THR A 104 0.65 1.79 0.91
N ARG A 105 -0.06 0.74 0.48
CA ARG A 105 0.51 -0.58 0.13
C ARG A 105 0.65 -0.73 -1.38
N HIS A 106 1.87 -0.95 -1.82
CA HIS A 106 2.20 -1.31 -3.19
C HIS A 106 2.56 -2.79 -3.26
N LEU A 107 1.88 -3.58 -4.08
CA LEU A 107 2.18 -5.00 -4.23
C LEU A 107 3.12 -5.23 -5.41
N TYR A 108 4.04 -6.18 -5.24
CA TYR A 108 5.05 -6.56 -6.22
C TYR A 108 5.15 -8.08 -6.32
N VAL A 109 5.53 -8.58 -7.49
CA VAL A 109 5.73 -10.00 -7.76
C VAL A 109 7.03 -10.23 -8.54
N LYS A 110 7.72 -11.34 -8.25
CA LYS A 110 8.87 -11.79 -9.04
C LYS A 110 8.39 -12.33 -10.40
N ARG A 111 8.97 -11.83 -11.50
CA ARG A 111 8.78 -12.32 -12.87
C ARG A 111 10.15 -12.59 -13.49
N GLY A 112 10.53 -13.85 -13.60
CA GLY A 112 11.88 -14.19 -14.06
C GLY A 112 12.94 -13.58 -13.14
N ASN A 113 13.83 -12.75 -13.70
CA ASN A 113 14.85 -11.99 -12.99
C ASN A 113 14.45 -10.52 -12.69
N GLU A 114 13.18 -10.17 -12.91
CA GLU A 114 12.62 -8.86 -12.63
C GLU A 114 11.58 -8.95 -11.49
N ILE A 115 11.33 -7.83 -10.85
CA ILE A 115 10.22 -7.63 -9.93
C ILE A 115 9.27 -6.63 -10.59
N ALA A 116 7.99 -6.97 -10.68
CA ALA A 116 6.95 -6.15 -11.30
C ALA A 116 5.95 -5.66 -10.26
N ALA A 117 5.56 -4.39 -10.34
CA ALA A 117 4.47 -3.83 -9.55
C ALA A 117 3.12 -4.37 -10.06
N LEU A 118 2.19 -4.60 -9.15
CA LEU A 118 0.85 -5.15 -9.41
C LEU A 118 -0.28 -4.11 -9.34
N PHE A 119 0.05 -2.89 -8.94
CA PHE A 119 -0.87 -1.76 -8.98
C PHE A 119 -0.21 -0.59 -9.68
N SER A 120 -1.00 0.19 -10.42
CA SER A 120 -0.54 1.47 -10.96
C SER A 120 -0.37 2.54 -9.88
N GLN A 121 -1.20 2.48 -8.85
CA GLN A 121 -1.18 3.33 -7.67
C GLN A 121 -1.32 2.44 -6.44
N GLY A 122 -0.56 2.70 -5.39
CA GLY A 122 -0.69 1.92 -4.17
C GLY A 122 -2.06 2.10 -3.50
N LEU A 123 -2.45 1.11 -2.70
CA LEU A 123 -3.71 1.12 -1.98
C LEU A 123 -3.53 1.73 -0.61
N THR A 124 -4.28 2.79 -0.30
CA THR A 124 -4.31 3.31 1.07
C THR A 124 -4.95 2.30 2.01
N MET A 125 -4.23 1.87 3.05
CA MET A 125 -4.65 0.76 3.91
C MET A 125 -5.41 1.19 5.17
N SER A 126 -5.38 2.47 5.53
CA SER A 126 -6.16 2.97 6.67
C SER A 126 -6.41 4.47 6.58
N TYR A 127 -7.49 4.91 7.21
CA TYR A 127 -7.85 6.31 7.35
C TYR A 127 -8.29 6.57 8.79
N ARG A 128 -8.04 7.77 9.26
CA ARG A 128 -8.59 8.28 10.51
C ARG A 128 -9.23 9.64 10.24
N THR A 129 -10.47 9.84 10.67
CA THR A 129 -11.15 11.13 10.50
C THR A 129 -11.86 11.55 11.78
N ARG A 130 -11.88 12.85 12.06
CA ARG A 130 -12.57 13.38 13.22
C ARG A 130 -14.07 13.48 12.95
N ILE A 131 -14.86 12.74 13.72
CA ILE A 131 -16.34 12.71 13.57
C ILE A 131 -17.07 13.52 14.64
N LYS A 132 -16.41 13.84 15.76
CA LYS A 132 -16.98 14.63 16.85
C LYS A 132 -15.92 15.46 17.57
N GLY A 133 -16.37 16.57 18.14
CA GLY A 133 -15.54 17.43 18.98
C GLY A 133 -14.63 18.35 18.16
N ASN A 134 -14.16 19.40 18.81
CA ASN A 134 -13.20 20.34 18.22
C ASN A 134 -11.87 20.18 18.93
N ALA A 135 -10.84 19.84 18.16
CA ALA A 135 -9.47 19.95 18.61
C ALA A 135 -8.96 21.37 18.33
N LYS A 136 -8.17 21.92 19.26
CA LYS A 136 -7.44 23.17 19.03
C LYS A 136 -5.96 22.88 18.92
N CYS A 137 -5.31 23.48 17.93
CA CYS A 137 -3.88 23.32 17.73
C CYS A 137 -3.14 24.64 17.83
N ARG A 138 -1.93 24.58 18.40
CA ARG A 138 -0.98 25.68 18.45
C ARG A 138 0.37 25.14 17.99
N ASN A 139 0.94 25.76 16.96
CA ASN A 139 2.22 25.34 16.36
C ASN A 139 2.23 23.85 15.96
N GLY A 140 1.14 23.37 15.34
CA GLY A 140 1.01 21.97 14.90
C GLY A 140 0.81 20.95 16.02
N LYS A 141 0.63 21.38 17.28
CA LYS A 141 0.41 20.49 18.42
C LYS A 141 -0.97 20.68 19.03
N PRO A 142 -1.67 19.59 19.43
CA PRO A 142 -2.98 19.69 20.05
C PRO A 142 -2.87 20.27 21.45
N THR A 143 -3.74 21.23 21.73
CA THR A 143 -3.85 21.95 23.02
C THR A 143 -5.15 21.63 23.75
N ILE A 144 -6.19 21.21 23.01
CA ILE A 144 -7.46 20.73 23.56
C ILE A 144 -7.90 19.54 22.72
N THR A 145 -8.14 18.40 23.36
CA THR A 145 -8.57 17.15 22.70
C THR A 145 -9.78 16.49 23.37
N LYS A 146 -10.27 17.06 24.48
CA LYS A 146 -11.35 16.47 25.27
C LYS A 146 -12.64 16.38 24.45
N GLY A 147 -13.25 15.19 24.42
CA GLY A 147 -14.50 14.93 23.71
C GLY A 147 -14.36 14.81 22.19
N VAL A 148 -13.12 14.77 21.68
CA VAL A 148 -12.86 14.45 20.27
C VAL A 148 -13.04 12.94 20.07
N VAL A 149 -13.77 12.57 19.03
CA VAL A 149 -13.96 11.17 18.62
C VAL A 149 -13.52 11.04 17.17
N PHE A 150 -12.76 9.99 16.89
CA PHE A 150 -12.32 9.62 15.56
C PHE A 150 -13.05 8.38 15.06
N GLU A 151 -13.32 8.36 13.77
CA GLU A 151 -13.57 7.13 13.03
C GLU A 151 -12.24 6.62 12.48
N ASP A 152 -11.91 5.37 12.83
CA ASP A 152 -10.78 4.61 12.33
C ASP A 152 -11.26 3.59 11.31
N ILE A 153 -10.73 3.67 10.10
CA ILE A 153 -10.98 2.75 9.00
C ILE A 153 -9.71 1.96 8.72
N LYS A 154 -9.84 0.63 8.68
CA LYS A 154 -8.74 -0.28 8.33
C LYS A 154 -9.17 -1.17 7.18
N LEU A 155 -8.33 -1.24 6.16
CA LEU A 155 -8.50 -2.13 5.02
C LEU A 155 -7.60 -3.36 5.15
N THR A 156 -8.00 -4.46 4.54
CA THR A 156 -7.20 -5.69 4.43
C THR A 156 -7.29 -6.24 3.02
N ILE A 157 -6.17 -6.74 2.52
CA ILE A 157 -6.07 -7.45 1.25
C ILE A 157 -5.97 -8.96 1.53
N THR A 158 -6.82 -9.75 0.89
CA THR A 158 -6.79 -11.21 0.94
C THR A 158 -6.97 -11.79 -0.46
N MET A 159 -6.65 -13.07 -0.66
CA MET A 159 -6.78 -13.72 -1.97
C MET A 159 -8.17 -14.33 -2.13
N SER A 160 -8.80 -14.11 -3.28
CA SER A 160 -10.01 -14.79 -3.68
C SER A 160 -9.74 -16.26 -4.02
N LYS A 161 -10.82 -17.06 -3.99
CA LYS A 161 -10.81 -18.39 -4.62
C LYS A 161 -11.00 -18.33 -6.13
N ASN A 162 -11.51 -17.21 -6.63
CA ASN A 162 -11.66 -16.95 -8.06
C ASN A 162 -10.30 -16.56 -8.65
N THR A 163 -10.15 -16.84 -9.95
CA THR A 163 -8.94 -16.50 -10.69
C THR A 163 -9.27 -15.78 -11.99
N SER A 164 -8.52 -14.74 -12.31
CA SER A 164 -8.51 -14.04 -13.60
C SER A 164 -7.12 -14.16 -14.22
N ASP A 165 -7.03 -14.52 -15.51
CA ASP A 165 -5.79 -14.78 -16.24
C ASP A 165 -4.78 -15.70 -15.51
N GLY A 166 -5.28 -16.68 -14.75
CA GLY A 166 -4.47 -17.64 -13.99
C GLY A 166 -3.93 -17.13 -12.65
N TYR A 167 -4.30 -15.92 -12.24
CA TYR A 167 -3.95 -15.32 -10.94
C TYR A 167 -5.21 -15.18 -10.08
N ALA A 168 -5.08 -15.37 -8.77
CA ALA A 168 -6.15 -15.13 -7.82
C ALA A 168 -6.57 -13.66 -7.84
N ASP A 169 -7.88 -13.41 -7.81
CA ASP A 169 -8.42 -12.06 -7.64
C ASP A 169 -8.12 -11.55 -6.21
N LEU A 170 -8.01 -10.23 -6.02
CA LEU A 170 -7.80 -9.65 -4.69
C LEU A 170 -9.14 -9.32 -4.04
N ILE A 171 -9.33 -9.75 -2.81
CA ILE A 171 -10.44 -9.31 -1.96
C ILE A 171 -9.95 -8.19 -1.06
N ILE A 172 -10.56 -7.02 -1.19
CA ILE A 172 -10.36 -5.86 -0.32
C ILE A 172 -11.55 -5.78 0.63
N THR A 173 -11.26 -5.86 1.92
CA THR A 173 -12.26 -5.66 2.98
C THR A 173 -11.92 -4.45 3.80
N GLY A 174 -12.94 -3.81 4.38
CA GLY A 174 -12.75 -2.65 5.25
C GLY A 174 -13.67 -2.69 6.46
N VAL A 175 -13.13 -2.32 7.61
CA VAL A 175 -13.88 -2.19 8.87
C VAL A 175 -13.71 -0.78 9.42
N SER A 176 -14.75 -0.29 10.08
CA SER A 176 -14.76 1.02 10.75
C SER A 176 -15.01 0.85 12.24
N THR A 177 -14.29 1.62 13.06
CA THR A 177 -14.41 1.64 14.52
C THR A 177 -14.34 3.07 15.03
N TYR A 178 -15.10 3.43 16.07
CA TYR A 178 -14.97 4.75 16.69
C TYR A 178 -14.04 4.70 17.90
N SER A 179 -13.24 5.74 18.08
CA SER A 179 -12.20 5.82 19.12
C SER A 179 -12.77 5.90 20.54
N ASP A 180 -14.06 6.22 20.69
CA ASP A 180 -14.77 6.22 21.96
C ASP A 180 -15.40 4.85 22.31
N GLY A 181 -15.16 3.83 21.48
CA GLY A 181 -15.68 2.48 21.65
C GLY A 181 -17.14 2.29 21.22
N THR A 182 -17.81 3.35 20.78
CA THR A 182 -19.15 3.20 20.21
C THR A 182 -19.09 2.46 18.86
N PRO A 183 -20.11 1.67 18.49
CA PRO A 183 -20.13 0.98 17.21
C PRO A 183 -20.20 1.99 16.06
N SER A 184 -19.36 1.79 15.04
CA SER A 184 -19.53 2.50 13.78
C SER A 184 -20.82 2.03 13.08
N PRO A 185 -21.66 2.94 12.57
CA PRO A 185 -22.85 2.57 11.78
C PRO A 185 -22.49 2.06 10.38
N ARG A 186 -21.22 2.19 9.97
CA ARG A 186 -20.76 1.82 8.64
C ARG A 186 -20.73 0.31 8.47
N LYS A 187 -21.40 -0.18 7.42
CA LYS A 187 -21.30 -1.59 7.03
C LYS A 187 -19.89 -1.91 6.55
N PRO A 188 -19.37 -3.14 6.78
CA PRO A 188 -18.08 -3.55 6.26
C PRO A 188 -17.99 -3.34 4.74
N PHE A 189 -16.85 -2.84 4.28
CA PHE A 189 -16.53 -2.73 2.86
C PHE A 189 -16.12 -4.09 2.32
N TYR A 190 -16.51 -4.37 1.07
CA TYR A 190 -16.05 -5.52 0.30
C TYR A 190 -15.92 -5.12 -1.17
N SER A 191 -14.80 -5.47 -1.79
CA SER A 191 -14.57 -5.31 -3.22
C SER A 191 -13.62 -6.41 -3.69
N GLU A 192 -13.94 -7.04 -4.82
CA GLU A 192 -13.08 -8.02 -5.47
C GLU A 192 -12.46 -7.39 -6.73
N MET A 193 -11.13 -7.28 -6.74
CA MET A 193 -10.37 -6.76 -7.86
C MET A 193 -9.88 -7.90 -8.73
N LYS A 194 -10.19 -7.80 -10.02
CA LYS A 194 -9.73 -8.78 -11.00
C LYS A 194 -8.32 -8.46 -11.46
N TYR A 195 -7.53 -9.51 -11.62
CA TYR A 195 -6.25 -9.39 -12.30
C TYR A 195 -6.48 -9.25 -13.81
N SER A 196 -5.72 -8.37 -14.47
CA SER A 196 -5.74 -8.23 -15.92
C SER A 196 -4.35 -7.92 -16.46
N HIS A 197 -4.04 -8.49 -17.63
CA HIS A 197 -2.87 -8.15 -18.40
C HIS A 197 -3.12 -6.92 -19.26
N HIS A 198 -2.17 -5.97 -19.26
CA HIS A 198 -2.16 -4.82 -20.15
C HIS A 198 -0.76 -4.57 -20.68
N TYR A 199 -0.65 -4.22 -21.97
CA TYR A 199 0.65 -3.90 -22.58
C TYR A 199 0.93 -2.40 -22.49
N ILE A 200 2.08 -2.02 -21.94
CA ILE A 200 2.59 -0.64 -21.93
C ILE A 200 3.98 -0.67 -22.55
N GLY A 201 4.21 0.10 -23.62
CA GLY A 201 5.53 0.19 -24.26
C GLY A 201 6.12 -1.18 -24.66
N ASN A 202 5.28 -2.08 -25.20
CA ASN A 202 5.62 -3.46 -25.61
C ASN A 202 6.01 -4.43 -24.47
N LYS A 203 5.82 -4.05 -23.20
CA LYS A 203 5.97 -4.95 -22.07
C LYS A 203 4.60 -5.35 -21.53
N ASP A 204 4.46 -6.61 -21.14
CA ASP A 204 3.27 -7.11 -20.46
C ASP A 204 3.31 -6.70 -18.98
N HIS A 205 2.39 -5.83 -18.61
CA HIS A 205 2.15 -5.40 -17.24
C HIS A 205 0.86 -6.07 -16.75
N GLY A 206 1.00 -7.00 -15.82
CA GLY A 206 -0.16 -7.48 -15.09
C GLY A 206 -0.47 -6.54 -13.94
N THR A 207 -1.67 -5.98 -13.92
CA THR A 207 -2.12 -5.12 -12.83
C THR A 207 -3.46 -5.62 -12.33
N TYR A 208 -3.73 -5.38 -11.06
CA TYR A 208 -5.08 -5.45 -10.56
C TYR A 208 -5.77 -4.12 -10.86
N ALA A 209 -6.85 -4.20 -11.64
CA ALA A 209 -7.71 -3.07 -11.91
C ALA A 209 -9.12 -3.42 -11.44
N ASN A 210 -9.79 -2.46 -10.80
CA ASN A 210 -11.24 -2.50 -10.84
C ASN A 210 -11.63 -2.14 -12.28
N SER A 211 -12.26 -3.10 -12.97
CA SER A 211 -12.93 -2.96 -14.27
C SER A 211 -13.58 -1.57 -14.48
N PRO A 212 -13.84 -1.11 -15.73
CA PRO A 212 -13.43 0.18 -16.33
C PRO A 212 -13.93 1.48 -15.66
N ASN A 213 -14.60 1.44 -14.51
CA ASN A 213 -15.43 2.51 -13.96
C ASN A 213 -14.99 3.03 -12.58
N GLY A 214 -13.77 2.76 -12.09
CA GLY A 214 -13.27 3.49 -10.92
C GLY A 214 -11.97 2.99 -10.30
N ASP A 215 -11.09 3.93 -9.96
CA ASP A 215 -9.96 3.72 -9.05
C ASP A 215 -10.47 3.22 -7.68
N LEU A 216 -9.85 2.17 -7.10
CA LEU A 216 -10.23 1.60 -5.80
C LEU A 216 -10.25 2.65 -4.69
N ASN A 217 -9.35 3.64 -4.74
CA ASN A 217 -9.38 4.75 -3.78
C ASN A 217 -10.66 5.58 -3.95
N SER A 218 -11.25 5.66 -5.16
CA SER A 218 -12.56 6.29 -5.38
C SER A 218 -13.72 5.49 -4.78
N LEU A 219 -13.70 4.16 -4.87
CA LEU A 219 -14.69 3.31 -4.21
C LEU A 219 -14.61 3.43 -2.69
N ILE A 220 -13.38 3.49 -2.15
CA ILE A 220 -13.17 3.72 -0.72
C ILE A 220 -13.64 5.12 -0.32
N ARG A 221 -13.34 6.16 -1.11
CA ARG A 221 -13.86 7.52 -0.87
C ARG A 221 -15.39 7.56 -0.88
N ALA A 222 -16.04 6.89 -1.84
CA ALA A 222 -17.50 6.78 -1.90
C ALA A 222 -18.04 6.05 -0.65
N TRP A 223 -17.51 4.87 -0.35
CA TRP A 223 -17.88 4.11 0.84
C TRP A 223 -17.68 4.90 2.13
N ARG A 224 -16.66 5.77 2.20
CA ARG A 224 -16.41 6.70 3.32
C ARG A 224 -17.46 7.82 3.40
N GLY A 225 -17.88 8.36 2.27
CA GLY A 225 -18.90 9.41 2.17
C GLY A 225 -20.34 8.95 2.46
N ASP A 226 -20.61 7.64 2.44
CA ASP A 226 -21.97 7.07 2.58
C ASP A 226 -22.59 7.20 3.97
N VAL A 227 -21.87 7.73 4.97
CA VAL A 227 -22.48 8.12 6.25
C VAL A 227 -22.88 9.59 6.14
N LYS A 228 -24.01 9.85 5.47
CA LYS A 228 -24.66 11.16 5.56
C LYS A 228 -25.30 11.32 6.95
N SER A 229 -25.02 12.49 7.52
CA SER A 229 -25.61 13.14 8.69
C SER A 229 -27.09 12.88 8.89
#